data_AF-A0A0D3JXI3-F1
#
_entry.id   AF-A0A0D3JXI3-F1
#
_cell.length_a   1.000
_cell.length_b   1.000
_cell.length_c   1.000
_cell.angle_alpha   90.00
_cell.angle_beta   90.00
_cell.angle_gamma   90.00
#
_symmetry.space_group_name_H-M   'P 1'
#
loop_
_entity.id
_entity.type
_entity.pdbx_description
1 polymer ?
#
loop_
_entity_poly.entity_id
_entity_poly.type
_entity_poly.pdbx_seq_one_letter_code
_entity_poly.pdbx_strand_id
1 'polypeptide(L)'
;MMMLPPAALQKSGSYAVELERWARIFPRSQIKVIVTDELTRGSQRIMNETFDFLQLPRMPIGNQSRFCVRGKAGVMDVLHASELNITIGHDTSEHAHLLAPQLKVGDCEPDSGHAHDEATGSDLHRIEPRVQERLRRFFEPHNRRLYRFLGRDLGW
;
A
#
# COMPACT_ATOMS: atom_id res chain seq x y z
N MET A 1 32.60 10.95 10.81
CA MET A 1 32.35 10.57 9.40
C MET A 1 30.87 10.17 9.29
N MET A 2 30.05 10.94 8.57
CA MET A 2 28.65 10.55 8.31
C MET A 2 28.68 9.43 7.26
N MET A 3 28.37 8.21 7.68
CA MET A 3 28.05 7.14 6.73
C MET A 3 26.68 7.42 6.13
N LEU A 4 26.63 7.56 4.80
CA LEU A 4 25.40 7.69 4.06
C LEU A 4 24.73 6.31 3.92
N PRO A 5 23.40 6.22 3.96
CA PRO A 5 22.70 4.98 3.63
C PRO A 5 23.06 4.54 2.20
N PRO A 6 23.00 3.23 1.88
CA PRO A 6 23.12 2.75 0.50
C PRO A 6 22.25 3.56 -0.47
N ALA A 7 22.76 3.85 -1.68
CA ALA A 7 22.07 4.68 -2.67
C ALA A 7 20.66 4.16 -3.02
N ALA A 8 20.46 2.84 -2.98
CA ALA A 8 19.15 2.22 -3.17
C ALA A 8 18.11 2.72 -2.15
N LEU A 9 18.48 2.84 -0.87
CA LEU A 9 17.61 3.33 0.19
C LEU A 9 17.35 4.84 0.08
N GLN A 10 18.36 5.61 -0.33
CA GLN A 10 18.18 7.05 -0.56
C GLN A 10 17.17 7.30 -1.68
N LYS A 11 17.27 6.54 -2.78
CA LYS A 11 16.36 6.64 -3.92
C LYS A 11 14.93 6.24 -3.55
N SER A 12 14.76 5.13 -2.83
CA SER A 12 13.43 4.63 -2.47
C SER A 12 12.75 5.44 -1.36
N GLY A 13 13.51 6.10 -0.48
CA GLY A 13 12.98 6.92 0.62
C GLY A 13 12.74 8.39 0.28
N SER A 14 13.06 8.85 -0.94
CA SER A 14 12.92 10.26 -1.33
C SER A 14 11.56 10.57 -1.95
N TYR A 15 10.48 10.33 -1.22
CA TYR A 15 9.09 10.44 -1.73
C TYR A 15 8.74 11.84 -2.22
N ALA A 16 9.11 12.88 -1.47
CA ALA A 16 8.76 14.26 -1.78
C ALA A 16 9.30 14.70 -3.14
N VAL A 17 10.54 14.31 -3.48
CA VAL A 17 11.17 14.69 -4.74
C VAL A 17 10.41 14.12 -5.93
N GLU A 18 10.01 12.85 -5.85
CA GLU A 18 9.26 12.22 -6.94
C GLU A 18 7.84 12.81 -7.04
N LEU A 19 7.14 12.97 -5.91
CA LEU A 19 5.79 13.55 -5.91
C LEU A 19 5.77 15.00 -6.43
N GLU A 20 6.78 15.80 -6.11
CA GLU A 20 6.91 17.16 -6.65
C GLU A 20 7.16 17.17 -8.17
N ARG A 21 7.83 16.16 -8.73
CA ARG A 21 7.98 16.03 -10.19
C ARG A 21 6.63 15.71 -10.83
N TRP A 22 5.89 14.76 -10.28
CA TRP A 22 4.54 14.43 -10.77
C TRP A 22 3.60 15.63 -10.68
N ALA A 23 3.66 16.40 -9.58
CA ALA A 23 2.81 17.58 -9.37
C ALA A 23 3.10 18.76 -10.33
N ARG A 24 4.23 18.74 -11.07
CA ARG A 24 4.48 19.72 -12.14
C ARG A 24 3.68 19.43 -13.40
N ILE A 25 3.26 18.18 -13.58
CA ILE A 25 2.58 17.70 -14.79
C ILE A 25 1.10 17.47 -14.49
N PHE A 26 0.80 16.87 -13.33
CA PHE A 26 -0.55 16.55 -12.91
C PHE A 26 -1.00 17.46 -11.76
N PRO A 27 -2.21 18.05 -11.85
CA PRO A 27 -2.85 18.69 -10.72
C PRO A 27 -2.85 17.82 -9.48
N ARG A 28 -2.69 18.43 -8.30
CA ARG A 28 -2.69 17.71 -7.02
C ARG A 28 -3.99 16.93 -6.78
N SER A 29 -5.11 17.41 -7.32
CA SER A 29 -6.41 16.73 -7.26
C SER A 29 -6.45 15.41 -8.03
N GLN A 30 -5.48 15.13 -8.92
CA GLN A 30 -5.35 13.88 -9.66
C GLN A 30 -4.31 12.92 -9.04
N ILE A 31 -3.77 13.24 -7.86
CA ILE A 31 -2.79 12.40 -7.16
C ILE A 31 -3.32 12.10 -5.75
N LYS A 32 -3.70 10.85 -5.49
CA LYS A 32 -4.02 10.36 -4.15
C LYS A 32 -2.82 9.61 -3.57
N VAL A 33 -2.38 10.01 -2.38
CA VAL A 33 -1.35 9.31 -1.62
C VAL A 33 -2.02 8.49 -0.53
N ILE A 34 -1.78 7.18 -0.53
CA ILE A 34 -2.29 6.25 0.48
C ILE A 34 -1.17 5.90 1.44
N VAL A 35 -1.36 6.19 2.73
CA VAL A 35 -0.39 5.81 3.77
C VAL A 35 -0.70 4.41 4.26
N THR A 36 0.30 3.53 4.17
CA THR A 36 0.17 2.12 4.52
C THR A 36 -0.28 1.90 5.96
N ASP A 37 0.16 2.71 6.92
CA ASP A 37 -0.25 2.59 8.33
C ASP A 37 -1.72 2.95 8.55
N GLU A 38 -2.28 3.85 7.74
CA GLU A 38 -3.70 4.21 7.78
C GLU A 38 -4.54 3.18 7.06
N LEU A 39 -4.07 2.69 5.91
CA LEU A 39 -4.68 1.57 5.21
C LEU A 39 -4.79 0.37 6.15
N THR A 40 -3.76 0.09 6.93
CA THR A 40 -3.73 -1.04 7.88
C THR A 40 -4.73 -0.87 9.01
N ARG A 41 -4.82 0.33 9.59
CA ARG A 41 -5.71 0.59 10.73
C ARG A 41 -7.17 0.77 10.33
N GLY A 42 -7.45 1.05 9.06
CA GLY A 42 -8.79 1.39 8.59
C GLY A 42 -9.01 1.11 7.11
N SER A 43 -8.74 -0.13 6.68
CA SER A 43 -8.76 -0.52 5.26
C SER A 43 -10.03 -0.09 4.54
N GLN A 44 -11.21 -0.44 5.08
CA GLN A 44 -12.49 -0.12 4.42
C GLN A 44 -12.69 1.38 4.23
N ARG A 45 -12.30 2.20 5.23
CA ARG A 45 -12.41 3.66 5.14
C ARG A 45 -11.50 4.20 4.04
N ILE A 46 -10.23 3.80 4.03
CA ILE A 46 -9.26 4.25 3.03
C ILE A 46 -9.64 3.79 1.61
N MET A 47 -10.18 2.58 1.48
CA MET A 47 -10.68 2.09 0.20
C MET A 47 -11.91 2.86 -0.28
N ASN A 48 -12.87 3.18 0.61
CA ASN A 48 -13.99 4.05 0.25
C ASN A 48 -13.53 5.41 -0.27
N GLU A 49 -12.58 6.05 0.41
CA GLU A 49 -11.99 7.31 -0.06
C GLU A 49 -11.20 7.17 -1.38
N THR A 50 -10.77 5.96 -1.73
CA THR A 50 -10.08 5.65 -2.98
C THR A 50 -11.09 5.43 -4.11
N PHE A 51 -12.19 4.72 -3.84
CA PHE A 51 -13.31 4.61 -4.77
C PHE A 51 -13.89 5.98 -5.10
N ASP A 52 -14.12 6.83 -4.10
CA ASP A 52 -14.60 8.20 -4.32
C ASP A 52 -13.65 9.01 -5.21
N PHE A 53 -12.34 8.92 -4.95
CA PHE A 53 -11.32 9.60 -5.74
C PHE A 53 -11.30 9.14 -7.21
N LEU A 54 -11.50 7.84 -7.44
CA LEU A 54 -11.58 7.24 -8.77
C LEU A 54 -12.98 7.38 -9.40
N GLN A 55 -13.94 7.97 -8.69
CA GLN A 55 -15.35 8.08 -9.10
C GLN A 55 -16.00 6.71 -9.35
N LEU A 56 -15.65 5.73 -8.51
CA LEU A 56 -16.18 4.38 -8.54
C LEU A 56 -17.24 4.17 -7.45
N PRO A 57 -18.23 3.28 -7.67
CA PRO A 57 -19.12 2.84 -6.60
C PRO A 57 -18.32 2.26 -5.43
N ARG A 58 -18.66 2.68 -4.21
CA ARG A 58 -18.06 2.10 -3.00
C ARG A 58 -18.51 0.65 -2.86
N MET A 59 -17.56 -0.22 -2.53
CA MET A 59 -17.82 -1.63 -2.29
C MET A 59 -17.17 -2.13 -0.99
N PRO A 60 -17.81 -3.05 -0.25
CA PRO A 60 -17.17 -3.71 0.88
C PRO A 60 -15.95 -4.51 0.41
N ILE A 61 -14.80 -4.30 1.06
CA ILE A 61 -13.55 -5.02 0.76
C ILE A 61 -13.31 -6.23 1.65
N GLY A 62 -14.24 -6.54 2.56
CA GLY A 62 -14.12 -7.63 3.51
C GLY A 62 -13.19 -7.32 4.70
N ASN A 63 -12.89 -8.37 5.47
CA ASN A 63 -12.08 -8.32 6.70
C ASN A 63 -10.65 -8.85 6.49
N GLN A 64 -10.24 -9.07 5.24
CA GLN A 64 -9.00 -9.79 4.96
C GLN A 64 -7.77 -8.97 5.37
N SER A 65 -6.95 -9.63 6.19
CA SER A 65 -5.76 -9.07 6.82
C SER A 65 -4.53 -9.13 5.90
N ARG A 66 -3.58 -8.22 6.10
CA ARG A 66 -2.29 -8.05 5.37
C ARG A 66 -1.45 -9.31 5.14
N PHE A 67 -1.80 -10.44 5.74
CA PHE A 67 -0.99 -11.66 5.76
C PHE A 67 -0.99 -12.44 4.44
N CYS A 68 -1.91 -12.18 3.49
CA CYS A 68 -1.89 -12.89 2.22
C CYS A 68 -0.86 -12.34 1.20
N VAL A 69 -0.22 -11.18 1.45
CA VAL A 69 0.73 -10.58 0.49
C VAL A 69 2.17 -10.98 0.83
N ARG A 70 2.68 -12.03 0.18
CA ARG A 70 4.10 -12.42 0.23
C ARG A 70 4.96 -11.51 -0.65
N GLY A 71 5.27 -10.32 -0.13
CA GLY A 71 6.14 -9.35 -0.80
C GLY A 71 5.56 -8.80 -2.12
N LYS A 72 6.40 -8.11 -2.91
CA LYS A 72 5.97 -7.46 -4.17
C LYS A 72 5.47 -8.47 -5.23
N ALA A 73 5.93 -9.71 -5.16
CA ALA A 73 5.54 -10.79 -6.07
C ALA A 73 4.16 -11.37 -5.70
N GLY A 74 3.89 -11.62 -4.41
CA GLY A 74 2.64 -12.22 -3.95
C GLY A 74 1.38 -11.37 -4.16
N VAL A 75 1.51 -10.06 -4.45
CA VAL A 75 0.35 -9.23 -4.86
C VAL A 75 -0.23 -9.71 -6.19
N MET A 76 0.63 -10.21 -7.10
CA MET A 76 0.18 -10.67 -8.42
C MET A 76 -0.47 -12.05 -8.35
N ASP A 77 -0.03 -12.90 -7.41
CA ASP A 77 -0.58 -14.25 -7.22
C ASP A 77 -1.99 -14.24 -6.62
N VAL A 78 -2.30 -13.25 -5.77
CA VAL A 78 -3.62 -13.07 -5.11
C VAL A 78 -4.70 -12.54 -6.06
N LEU A 79 -4.31 -12.01 -7.23
CA LEU A 79 -5.24 -11.37 -8.17
C LEU A 79 -5.31 -12.15 -9.49
N HIS A 80 -5.71 -13.42 -9.45
CA HIS A 80 -6.08 -14.12 -10.68
C HIS A 80 -7.36 -13.50 -11.27
N ALA A 81 -7.27 -13.00 -12.50
CA ALA A 81 -8.38 -12.34 -13.21
C ALA A 81 -9.63 -13.23 -13.38
N SER A 82 -9.50 -14.55 -13.20
CA SER A 82 -10.62 -15.50 -13.21
C SER A 82 -11.43 -15.52 -11.90
N GLU A 83 -10.87 -15.01 -10.79
CA GLU A 83 -11.50 -15.02 -9.46
C GLU A 83 -12.19 -13.68 -9.14
N LEU A 84 -11.64 -12.61 -9.70
CA LEU A 84 -12.24 -11.29 -9.70
C LEU A 84 -13.19 -11.25 -10.89
N ASN A 85 -14.49 -11.40 -10.66
CA ASN A 85 -15.55 -11.26 -11.67
C ASN A 85 -15.68 -9.79 -12.14
N ILE A 86 -14.56 -9.18 -12.54
CA ILE A 86 -14.37 -7.80 -12.94
C ILE A 86 -14.28 -7.79 -14.46
N THR A 87 -15.37 -7.43 -15.11
CA THR A 87 -15.37 -7.09 -16.54
C THR A 87 -14.91 -5.64 -16.69
N ILE A 88 -13.78 -5.42 -17.38
CA ILE A 88 -13.31 -4.07 -17.72
C ILE A 88 -13.98 -3.67 -19.03
N GLY A 89 -15.09 -2.93 -18.94
CA GLY A 89 -15.89 -2.50 -20.10
C GLY A 89 -17.38 -2.45 -19.77
N HIS A 90 -18.19 -1.98 -20.72
CA HIS A 90 -19.65 -1.95 -20.56
C HIS A 90 -20.21 -3.34 -20.87
N ASP A 91 -20.64 -4.08 -19.84
CA ASP A 91 -21.51 -5.23 -20.05
C ASP A 91 -22.91 -4.69 -20.37
N THR A 92 -23.37 -4.86 -21.61
CA THR A 92 -24.70 -4.43 -22.06
C THR A 92 -25.79 -5.47 -21.76
N SER A 93 -25.47 -6.54 -21.02
CA SER A 93 -26.47 -7.52 -20.63
C SER A 93 -27.37 -6.97 -19.51
N GLU A 94 -28.68 -7.05 -19.69
CA GLU A 94 -29.72 -6.55 -18.77
C GLU A 94 -29.64 -7.15 -17.34
N HIS A 95 -28.73 -8.09 -17.10
CA HIS A 95 -28.57 -8.84 -15.85
C HIS A 95 -27.45 -8.30 -14.96
N ALA A 96 -26.59 -7.39 -15.46
CA ALA A 96 -25.49 -6.79 -14.68
C ALA A 96 -25.98 -5.89 -13.53
N HIS A 97 -27.25 -5.43 -13.55
CA HIS A 97 -27.81 -4.53 -12.55
C HIS A 97 -28.33 -5.20 -11.27
N LEU A 98 -28.42 -6.54 -11.23
CA LEU A 98 -29.06 -7.25 -10.11
C LEU A 98 -28.11 -7.65 -8.98
N LEU A 99 -26.79 -7.61 -9.21
CA LEU A 99 -25.79 -7.98 -8.21
C LEU A 99 -24.78 -6.85 -8.09
N ALA A 100 -24.73 -6.22 -6.91
CA ALA A 100 -23.67 -5.27 -6.60
C ALA A 100 -22.30 -5.94 -6.85
N PRO A 101 -21.33 -5.29 -7.50
CA PRO A 101 -20.01 -5.84 -7.68
C PRO A 101 -19.42 -6.17 -6.30
N GLN A 102 -18.99 -7.43 -6.13
CA GLN A 102 -18.37 -7.89 -4.88
C GLN A 102 -16.89 -8.13 -5.14
N LEU A 103 -16.04 -7.46 -4.35
CA LEU A 103 -14.61 -7.73 -4.35
C LEU A 103 -14.40 -8.97 -3.48
N LYS A 104 -14.39 -10.14 -4.11
CA LYS A 104 -13.94 -11.36 -3.46
C LYS A 104 -12.42 -11.37 -3.49
N VAL A 105 -11.82 -10.93 -2.41
CA VAL A 105 -10.41 -11.25 -2.16
C VAL A 105 -10.41 -12.71 -1.68
N GLY A 106 -9.57 -13.59 -2.25
CA GLY A 106 -9.54 -15.01 -1.87
C GLY A 106 -9.09 -15.20 -0.42
N ASP A 107 -9.49 -16.30 0.22
CA ASP A 107 -8.91 -16.67 1.53
C ASP A 107 -7.39 -16.87 1.36
N CYS A 108 -6.58 -16.51 2.35
CA CYS A 108 -5.17 -16.88 2.30
C CYS A 108 -5.12 -18.42 2.24
N GLU A 109 -4.42 -19.01 1.25
CA GLU A 109 -4.19 -20.45 1.26
C GLU A 109 -3.56 -20.83 2.61
N PRO A 110 -4.10 -21.85 3.33
CA PRO A 110 -3.42 -22.38 4.49
C PRO A 110 -2.08 -22.91 3.99
N ASP A 111 -0.99 -22.47 4.62
CA ASP A 111 0.38 -22.84 4.26
C ASP A 111 0.44 -24.30 3.85
N SER A 112 0.73 -24.55 2.57
CA SER A 112 0.90 -25.89 2.02
C SER A 112 2.18 -26.51 2.58
N GLY A 113 2.15 -26.87 3.87
CA GLY A 113 3.03 -27.85 4.48
C GLY A 113 4.53 -27.56 4.47
N HIS A 114 4.98 -26.35 4.15
CA HIS A 114 6.27 -25.90 4.66
C HIS A 114 6.00 -25.34 6.05
N ALA A 115 6.19 -26.20 7.06
CA ALA A 115 6.25 -25.80 8.44
C ALA A 115 7.19 -24.60 8.57
N HIS A 116 6.62 -23.39 8.62
CA HIS A 116 7.28 -22.31 9.29
C HIS A 116 7.22 -22.67 10.76
N ASP A 117 8.35 -23.10 11.30
CA ASP A 117 8.55 -23.29 12.72
C ASP A 117 7.79 -22.19 13.49
N GLU A 118 6.82 -22.60 14.31
CA GLU A 118 6.17 -21.77 15.33
C GLU A 118 7.17 -21.31 16.43
N ALA A 119 8.47 -21.30 16.12
CA ALA A 119 9.58 -20.91 16.97
C ALA A 119 10.33 -19.64 16.50
N THR A 120 9.89 -18.95 15.43
CA THR A 120 10.48 -17.65 15.04
C THR A 120 9.45 -16.56 14.74
N GLY A 121 8.46 -16.43 15.63
CA GLY A 121 7.91 -15.10 15.87
C GLY A 121 9.05 -14.18 16.34
N SER A 122 9.31 -13.09 15.60
CA SER A 122 10.36 -12.10 15.90
C SER A 122 11.80 -12.48 15.53
N ASP A 123 12.08 -12.54 14.23
CA ASP A 123 13.33 -11.95 13.72
C ASP A 123 13.04 -11.10 12.48
N LEU A 124 12.09 -10.17 12.63
CA LEU A 124 11.97 -9.03 11.73
C LEU A 124 13.28 -8.25 11.89
N HIS A 125 14.28 -8.57 11.07
CA HIS A 125 15.69 -8.18 11.18
C HIS A 125 15.89 -6.99 12.12
N ARG A 126 16.19 -7.28 13.41
CA ARG A 126 16.29 -6.25 14.43
C ARG A 126 17.42 -5.31 14.05
N ILE A 127 17.08 -4.15 13.50
CA ILE A 127 18.04 -3.13 13.11
C ILE A 127 18.71 -2.63 14.39
N GLU A 128 20.04 -2.58 14.41
CA GLU A 128 20.78 -2.03 15.54
C GLU A 128 20.25 -0.61 15.85
N PRO A 129 19.91 -0.28 17.12
CA PRO A 129 19.30 1.00 17.46
C PRO A 129 20.08 2.22 16.96
N ARG A 130 21.42 2.09 16.92
CA ARG A 130 22.31 3.12 16.37
C ARG A 130 22.12 3.32 14.87
N VAL A 131 21.90 2.26 14.11
CA VAL A 131 21.62 2.33 12.67
C VAL A 131 20.23 2.90 12.44
N GLN A 132 19.23 2.48 13.21
CA GLN A 132 17.87 3.02 13.14
C GLN A 132 17.85 4.54 13.41
N GLU A 133 18.49 5.00 14.48
CA GLU A 133 18.55 6.42 14.82
C GLU A 133 19.30 7.23 13.75
N ARG A 134 20.35 6.65 13.14
CA ARG A 134 21.05 7.29 12.01
C ARG A 134 20.15 7.42 10.78
N LEU A 135 19.42 6.37 10.43
CA LEU A 135 18.46 6.39 9.31
C LEU A 135 17.34 7.41 9.57
N ARG A 136 16.81 7.46 10.80
CA ARG A 136 15.79 8.44 11.20
C ARG A 136 16.29 9.86 11.02
N ARG A 137 17.47 10.20 11.55
CA ARG A 137 18.10 11.53 11.38
C ARG A 137 18.37 11.86 9.92
N PHE A 138 18.80 10.88 9.12
CA PHE A 138 19.05 11.08 7.70
C PHE A 138 17.76 11.41 6.93
N PHE A 139 16.67 10.66 7.17
CA PHE A 139 15.41 10.84 6.44
C PHE A 139 14.53 11.96 7.01
N GLU A 140 14.74 12.42 8.24
CA GLU A 140 13.97 13.51 8.88
C GLU A 140 13.76 14.75 7.98
N PRO A 141 14.79 15.36 7.36
CA PRO A 141 14.58 16.50 6.44
C PRO A 141 13.76 16.12 5.19
N HIS A 142 13.86 14.88 4.71
CA HIS A 142 13.09 14.37 3.58
C HIS A 142 11.62 14.17 3.97
N ASN A 143 11.36 13.61 5.15
CA ASN A 143 10.03 13.44 5.73
C ASN A 143 9.36 14.80 5.95
N ARG A 144 10.04 15.78 6.53
CA ARG A 144 9.50 17.16 6.66
C ARG A 144 9.14 17.80 5.32
N ARG A 145 9.91 17.52 4.26
CA ARG A 145 9.56 17.98 2.90
C ARG A 145 8.30 17.29 2.39
N LEU A 146 8.18 15.99 2.62
CA LEU A 146 6.97 15.22 2.30
C LEU A 146 5.76 15.76 3.05
N TYR A 147 5.86 16.05 4.35
CA TYR A 147 4.74 16.53 5.16
C TYR A 147 4.24 17.89 4.68
N ARG A 148 5.16 18.80 4.36
CA ARG A 148 4.82 20.08 3.72
C ARG A 148 4.13 19.87 2.37
N PHE A 149 4.62 18.92 1.56
CA PHE A 149 3.98 18.58 0.31
C PHE A 149 2.58 18.00 0.53
N LEU A 150 2.37 17.12 1.51
CA LEU A 150 1.07 16.47 1.77
C LEU A 150 0.10 17.37 2.53
N GLY A 151 0.58 18.42 3.21
CA GLY A 151 -0.22 19.25 4.10
C GLY A 151 -0.59 18.57 5.42
N ARG A 152 0.11 17.48 5.79
CA ARG A 152 -0.10 16.76 7.06
C ARG A 152 1.17 16.07 7.55
N ASP A 153 1.30 15.93 8.86
CA ASP A 153 2.39 15.21 9.52
C ASP A 153 2.05 13.72 9.65
N LEU A 154 2.99 12.85 9.31
CA LEU A 154 2.83 11.39 9.42
C LEU A 154 3.54 10.80 10.64
N GLY A 155 4.38 11.57 11.33
CA GLY A 155 5.11 11.13 12.53
C GLY A 155 6.19 10.07 12.27
N TRP A 156 6.80 10.08 11.08
CA TRP A 156 7.91 9.18 10.69
C TRP A 156 9.29 9.77 10.99
#